data_AF-A0AAN8AHG0-F1
#
_entry.id   AF-A0AAN8AHG0-F1
#
_cell.length_a   1.000
_cell.length_b   1.000
_cell.length_c   1.000
_cell.angle_alpha   90.00
_cell.angle_beta   90.00
_cell.angle_gamma   90.00
#
_symmetry.space_group_name_H-M   'P 1'
#
loop_
_entity.id
_entity.type
_entity.pdbx_description
1 polymer ?
#
loop_
_entity_poly.entity_id
_entity_poly.type
_entity_poly.pdbx_seq_one_letter_code
_entity_poly.pdbx_strand_id
1 'polypeptide(L)'
;MATFVCRVQFLDDTDPFNSTNFPEPTRPPLYTFREDIPLINQLAGIHRLLRAPHKLDDCTLQLSHNGTYLDLESSLAEQKDELEGFHQDDTGSRGKKHSVVLRTQLTVRVHACIERLYNSNGRDLRRALFSLKQIFQDDKDLVHEFVMAEGLTCLIKVGAEADQNYQNYILRGEVSLPV
;
A
#
# COMPACT_ATOMS: atom_id res chain seq x y z
N MET A 1 -17.68 -27.22 -0.16
CA MET A 1 -17.28 -25.91 0.41
C MET A 1 -17.03 -24.97 -0.74
N ALA A 2 -17.55 -23.74 -0.68
CA ALA A 2 -17.33 -22.74 -1.73
C ALA A 2 -15.86 -22.26 -1.68
N THR A 3 -15.25 -22.13 -2.85
CA THR A 3 -13.84 -21.76 -2.98
C THR A 3 -13.67 -20.75 -4.09
N PHE A 4 -12.82 -19.77 -3.83
CA PHE A 4 -12.47 -18.72 -4.76
C PHE A 4 -11.02 -18.91 -5.24
N VAL A 5 -10.82 -19.11 -6.54
CA VAL A 5 -9.48 -19.34 -7.11
C VAL A 5 -9.04 -18.10 -7.88
N CYS A 6 -7.93 -17.49 -7.47
CA CYS A 6 -7.39 -16.33 -8.14
C CYS A 6 -5.86 -16.32 -8.16
N ARG A 7 -5.31 -15.37 -8.92
CA ARG A 7 -3.88 -15.08 -8.92
C ARG A 7 -3.49 -14.32 -7.67
N VAL A 8 -2.34 -14.64 -7.09
CA VAL A 8 -1.77 -13.88 -5.97
C VAL A 8 -0.39 -13.35 -6.31
N GLN A 9 -0.08 -12.16 -5.83
CA GLN A 9 1.24 -11.52 -5.91
C GLN A 9 1.52 -10.81 -4.59
N PHE A 10 2.74 -10.32 -4.39
CA PHE A 10 3.04 -9.33 -3.36
C PHE A 10 3.59 -8.05 -3.97
N LEU A 11 3.43 -6.93 -3.28
CA LEU A 11 4.13 -5.69 -3.58
C LEU A 11 5.11 -5.42 -2.43
N ASP A 12 6.41 -5.29 -2.74
CA ASP A 12 7.38 -4.93 -1.71
C ASP A 12 7.31 -3.42 -1.43
N ASP A 13 6.50 -3.11 -0.42
CA ASP A 13 6.30 -1.79 0.16
C ASP A 13 6.65 -1.78 1.66
N THR A 14 7.55 -2.69 2.07
CA THR A 14 8.04 -2.81 3.45
C THR A 14 8.76 -1.55 3.94
N ASP A 15 9.46 -0.85 3.04
CA ASP A 15 9.90 0.53 3.23
C ASP A 15 9.13 1.44 2.26
N PRO A 16 8.20 2.30 2.75
CA PRO A 16 7.38 3.14 1.90
C PRO A 16 8.20 4.13 1.05
N PHE A 17 9.44 4.47 1.43
CA PHE A 17 10.31 5.37 0.67
C PHE A 17 11.19 4.64 -0.37
N ASN A 18 11.17 3.31 -0.38
CA ASN A 18 11.92 2.48 -1.31
C ASN A 18 11.05 1.35 -1.90
N SER A 19 9.76 1.64 -2.10
CA SER A 19 8.79 0.70 -2.67
C SER A 19 8.97 0.51 -4.18
N THR A 20 8.55 -0.67 -4.66
CA THR A 20 8.33 -0.93 -6.09
C THR A 20 6.85 -0.80 -6.45
N ASN A 21 6.55 -0.44 -7.70
CA ASN A 21 5.20 -0.45 -8.27
C ASN A 21 4.89 -1.73 -9.07
N PHE A 22 5.80 -2.71 -9.04
CA PHE A 22 5.69 -3.95 -9.79
C PHE A 22 5.46 -5.12 -8.84
N PRO A 23 4.24 -5.69 -8.80
CA PRO A 23 3.98 -6.86 -7.97
C PRO A 23 4.76 -8.09 -8.46
N GLU A 24 5.21 -8.90 -7.51
CA GLU A 24 5.99 -10.11 -7.73
C GLU A 24 5.23 -11.38 -7.29
N PRO A 25 5.46 -12.54 -7.91
CA PRO A 25 6.30 -12.76 -9.09
C PRO A 25 5.61 -12.30 -10.37
N THR A 26 6.38 -12.07 -11.44
CA THR A 26 5.86 -11.69 -12.78
C THR A 26 4.87 -12.72 -13.37
N ARG A 27 4.97 -13.98 -12.94
CA ARG A 27 4.01 -15.04 -13.26
C ARG A 27 3.24 -15.40 -11.97
N PRO A 28 2.09 -14.75 -11.72
CA PRO A 28 1.36 -14.94 -10.48
C PRO A 28 0.90 -16.40 -10.31
N PRO A 29 1.25 -17.08 -9.21
CA PRO A 29 0.66 -18.38 -8.91
C PRO A 29 -0.84 -18.24 -8.61
N LEU A 30 -1.56 -19.36 -8.74
CA LEU A 30 -2.95 -19.45 -8.29
C LEU A 30 -3.00 -19.82 -6.81
N TYR A 31 -3.94 -19.24 -6.09
CA TYR A 31 -4.28 -19.60 -4.73
C TYR A 31 -5.78 -19.89 -4.64
N THR A 32 -6.14 -20.88 -3.82
CA THR A 32 -7.53 -21.27 -3.57
C THR A 32 -7.93 -20.80 -2.18
N PHE A 33 -8.71 -19.73 -2.13
CA PHE A 33 -9.32 -19.25 -0.91
C PHE A 33 -10.56 -20.07 -0.57
N ARG A 34 -10.76 -20.29 0.72
CA ARG A 34 -12.04 -20.68 1.27
C ARG A 34 -12.89 -19.44 1.48
N GLU A 35 -14.12 -19.47 0.97
CA GLU A 35 -15.03 -18.32 1.06
C GLU A 35 -15.72 -18.21 2.42
N ASP A 36 -15.69 -19.27 3.22
CA ASP A 36 -16.47 -19.43 4.46
C ASP A 36 -15.67 -19.16 5.75
N ILE A 37 -14.42 -18.71 5.62
CA ILE A 37 -13.56 -18.40 6.78
C ILE A 37 -12.88 -17.03 6.61
N PRO A 38 -12.56 -16.34 7.73
CA PRO A 38 -11.82 -15.09 7.70
C PRO A 38 -10.52 -15.16 6.90
N LEU A 39 -10.20 -14.08 6.20
CA LEU A 39 -8.98 -13.97 5.39
C LEU A 39 -7.70 -14.03 6.22
N ILE A 40 -7.73 -13.52 7.46
CA ILE A 40 -6.60 -13.58 8.41
C ILE A 40 -6.12 -15.02 8.64
N ASN A 41 -7.06 -15.98 8.69
CA ASN A 41 -6.76 -17.40 8.88
C ASN A 41 -6.11 -18.06 7.65
N GLN A 42 -6.12 -17.38 6.50
CA GLN A 42 -5.60 -17.86 5.22
C GLN A 42 -4.31 -17.13 4.82
N LEU A 43 -4.02 -15.99 5.45
CA LEU A 43 -2.92 -15.08 5.08
C LEU A 43 -1.55 -15.77 5.10
N ALA A 44 -1.29 -16.60 6.11
CA ALA A 44 -0.04 -17.37 6.24
C ALA A 44 0.19 -18.31 5.04
N GLY A 45 -0.89 -18.84 4.45
CA GLY A 45 -0.81 -19.69 3.26
C GLY A 45 -0.31 -18.93 2.04
N ILE A 46 -0.84 -17.73 1.82
CA ILE A 46 -0.48 -16.82 0.71
C ILE A 46 0.96 -16.32 0.90
N HIS A 47 1.28 -15.83 2.10
CA HIS A 47 2.60 -15.34 2.45
C HIS A 47 3.70 -16.38 2.16
N ARG A 48 3.49 -17.62 2.61
CA ARG A 48 4.42 -18.73 2.36
C ARG A 48 4.52 -19.10 0.89
N LEU A 49 3.40 -19.12 0.16
CA LEU A 49 3.38 -19.41 -1.28
C LEU A 49 4.21 -18.39 -2.07
N LEU A 50 4.05 -17.11 -1.74
CA LEU A 50 4.73 -16.00 -2.40
C LEU A 50 6.18 -15.82 -1.94
N ARG A 51 6.55 -16.40 -0.78
CA ARG A 51 7.82 -16.13 -0.10
C ARG A 51 8.03 -14.63 0.10
N ALA A 52 6.96 -13.94 0.49
CA ALA A 52 6.95 -12.49 0.64
C ALA A 52 7.94 -12.05 1.73
N PRO A 53 8.66 -10.92 1.53
CA PRO A 53 9.64 -10.42 2.50
C PRO A 53 9.01 -9.81 3.75
N HIS A 54 7.71 -9.52 3.71
CA HIS A 54 6.95 -8.91 4.79
C HIS A 54 6.96 -9.76 6.06
N LYS A 55 6.85 -9.11 7.23
CA LYS A 55 6.42 -9.80 8.45
C LYS A 55 4.94 -10.14 8.30
N LEU A 56 4.56 -11.35 8.69
CA LEU A 56 3.19 -11.83 8.51
C LEU A 56 2.15 -10.94 9.19
N ASP A 57 2.45 -10.45 10.40
CA ASP A 57 1.54 -9.62 11.20
C ASP A 57 1.35 -8.21 10.63
N ASP A 58 2.22 -7.78 9.72
CA ASP A 58 2.18 -6.47 9.06
C ASP A 58 1.50 -6.56 7.67
N CYS A 59 1.03 -7.73 7.26
CA CYS A 59 0.45 -7.96 5.94
C CYS A 59 -1.03 -7.57 5.85
N THR A 60 -1.45 -7.13 4.67
CA THR A 60 -2.84 -6.97 4.23
C THR A 60 -3.00 -7.49 2.81
N LEU A 61 -4.23 -7.54 2.31
CA LEU A 61 -4.58 -7.97 0.95
C LEU A 61 -5.30 -6.85 0.22
N GLN A 62 -4.90 -6.59 -1.03
CA GLN A 62 -5.51 -5.59 -1.89
C GLN A 62 -5.89 -6.20 -3.24
N LEU A 63 -7.03 -5.80 -3.79
CA LEU A 63 -7.47 -6.19 -5.12
C LEU A 63 -6.76 -5.34 -6.19
N SER A 64 -6.09 -5.99 -7.15
CA SER A 64 -5.26 -5.29 -8.15
C SER A 64 -6.07 -4.45 -9.15
N HIS A 65 -7.38 -4.67 -9.25
CA HIS A 65 -8.21 -4.12 -10.34
C HIS A 65 -8.81 -2.75 -9.99
N ASN A 66 -9.11 -2.53 -8.72
CA ASN A 66 -9.74 -1.32 -8.20
C ASN A 66 -8.98 -0.70 -7.00
N GLY A 67 -7.99 -1.40 -6.45
CA GLY A 67 -7.22 -0.94 -5.29
C GLY A 67 -7.91 -1.14 -3.95
N THR A 68 -9.05 -1.84 -3.89
CA THR A 68 -9.75 -2.11 -2.62
C THR A 68 -8.89 -2.96 -1.69
N TYR A 69 -8.76 -2.54 -0.43
CA TYR A 69 -8.21 -3.35 0.65
C TYR A 69 -9.28 -4.28 1.22
N LEU A 70 -8.95 -5.56 1.33
CA LEU A 70 -9.85 -6.56 1.91
C LEU A 70 -9.81 -6.52 3.43
N ASP A 71 -10.97 -6.68 4.05
CA ASP A 71 -11.06 -6.85 5.49
C ASP A 71 -10.59 -8.25 5.86
N LEU A 72 -9.49 -8.33 6.61
CA LEU A 72 -8.88 -9.60 7.01
C LEU A 72 -9.72 -10.36 8.05
N GLU A 73 -10.50 -9.66 8.86
CA GLU A 73 -11.33 -10.26 9.90
C GLU A 73 -12.60 -10.89 9.33
N SER A 74 -12.99 -10.48 8.12
CA SER A 74 -14.15 -11.01 7.40
C SER A 74 -13.76 -12.12 6.41
N SER A 75 -14.72 -12.98 6.10
CA SER A 75 -14.62 -13.97 5.01
C SER A 75 -14.87 -13.33 3.64
N LEU A 76 -14.52 -14.02 2.54
CA LEU A 76 -14.83 -13.53 1.19
C LEU A 76 -16.34 -13.54 0.90
N ALA A 77 -17.09 -14.46 1.51
CA ALA A 77 -18.55 -14.48 1.37
C ALA A 77 -19.21 -13.24 1.98
N GLU A 78 -18.66 -12.69 3.06
CA GLU A 78 -19.18 -11.50 3.75
C GLU A 78 -18.86 -10.19 3.02
N GLN A 79 -17.80 -10.15 2.22
CA GLN A 79 -17.35 -8.97 1.47
C GLN A 79 -17.39 -9.21 -0.06
N LYS A 80 -18.37 -9.99 -0.52
CA LYS A 80 -18.46 -10.42 -1.94
C LYS A 80 -18.63 -9.24 -2.90
N ASP A 81 -19.29 -8.18 -2.47
CA ASP A 81 -19.54 -6.98 -3.30
C ASP A 81 -18.22 -6.30 -3.71
N GLU A 82 -17.17 -6.38 -2.88
CA GLU A 82 -15.84 -5.86 -3.20
C GLU A 82 -15.14 -6.64 -4.34
N LEU A 83 -15.58 -7.87 -4.60
CA LEU A 83 -15.06 -8.74 -5.67
C LEU A 83 -15.82 -8.60 -6.99
N GLU A 84 -16.82 -7.71 -7.08
CA GLU A 84 -17.53 -7.46 -8.33
C GLU A 84 -16.57 -7.02 -9.44
N GLY A 85 -16.66 -7.67 -10.61
CA GLY A 85 -15.76 -7.40 -11.74
C GLY A 85 -14.35 -8.00 -11.61
N PHE A 86 -14.03 -8.71 -10.52
CA PHE A 86 -12.70 -9.33 -10.34
C PHE A 86 -12.44 -10.50 -11.32
N HIS A 87 -13.47 -11.26 -11.68
CA HIS A 87 -13.39 -12.25 -12.75
C HIS A 87 -13.83 -11.62 -14.06
N GLN A 88 -12.91 -10.96 -14.76
CA GLN A 88 -13.19 -10.49 -16.12
C GLN A 88 -13.37 -11.72 -17.04
N ASP A 89 -14.51 -11.77 -17.74
CA ASP A 89 -14.97 -12.88 -18.57
C ASP A 89 -13.86 -13.53 -19.42
N ASP A 90 -13.87 -14.87 -19.49
CA ASP A 90 -13.02 -15.71 -20.35
C ASP A 90 -13.22 -15.44 -21.87
N THR A 91 -13.88 -14.36 -22.25
CA THR A 91 -14.17 -13.95 -23.63
C THR A 91 -13.02 -13.15 -24.25
N GLY A 92 -11.88 -13.83 -24.41
CA GLY A 92 -10.99 -13.61 -25.57
C GLY A 92 -10.16 -12.32 -25.66
N SER A 93 -10.23 -11.38 -24.72
CA SER A 93 -9.30 -10.24 -24.71
C SER A 93 -8.02 -10.60 -23.94
N ARG A 94 -6.85 -10.21 -24.46
CA ARG A 94 -5.54 -10.25 -23.78
C ARG A 94 -5.49 -9.26 -22.60
N GLY A 95 -6.49 -9.28 -21.73
CA GLY A 95 -6.59 -8.46 -20.52
C GLY A 95 -5.66 -9.00 -19.42
N LYS A 96 -5.06 -8.09 -18.65
CA LYS A 96 -4.33 -8.44 -17.41
C LYS A 96 -5.33 -9.13 -16.46
N LYS A 97 -5.21 -10.46 -16.28
CA LYS A 97 -6.04 -11.12 -15.25
C LYS A 97 -5.73 -10.51 -13.89
N HIS A 98 -6.79 -10.14 -13.17
CA HIS A 98 -6.71 -9.53 -11.85
C HIS A 98 -6.05 -10.47 -10.83
N SER A 99 -5.42 -9.89 -9.81
CA SER A 99 -4.76 -10.60 -8.73
C SER A 99 -5.12 -10.00 -7.37
N VAL A 100 -4.98 -10.81 -6.34
CA VAL A 100 -4.93 -10.35 -4.95
C VAL A 100 -3.48 -10.09 -4.62
N VAL A 101 -3.17 -8.89 -4.14
CA VAL A 101 -1.82 -8.42 -3.83
C VAL A 101 -1.64 -8.40 -2.32
N LEU A 102 -0.73 -9.23 -1.83
CA LEU A 102 -0.23 -9.16 -0.46
C LEU A 102 0.73 -7.98 -0.33
N ARG A 103 0.50 -7.13 0.66
CA ARG A 103 1.31 -5.93 0.86
C ARG A 103 1.31 -5.49 2.32
N THR A 104 2.04 -4.45 2.65
CA THR A 104 2.12 -3.92 4.01
C THR A 104 0.84 -3.15 4.36
N GLN A 105 0.32 -3.36 5.57
CA GLN A 105 -0.83 -2.62 6.11
C GLN A 105 -0.63 -1.12 6.01
N LEU A 106 -1.73 -0.39 5.75
CA LEU A 106 -1.72 1.06 5.65
C LEU A 106 -1.19 1.70 6.94
N THR A 107 -1.68 1.23 8.09
CA THR A 107 -1.24 1.68 9.42
C THR A 107 0.27 1.53 9.59
N VAL A 108 0.83 0.36 9.29
CA VAL A 108 2.28 0.10 9.40
C VAL A 108 3.08 1.04 8.50
N ARG A 109 2.67 1.21 7.24
CA ARG A 109 3.33 2.14 6.31
C ARG A 109 3.24 3.59 6.76
N VAL A 110 2.10 4.03 7.29
CA VAL A 110 1.92 5.38 7.83
C VAL A 110 2.84 5.64 9.02
N HIS A 111 2.97 4.68 9.94
CA HIS A 111 3.88 4.83 11.07
C HIS A 111 5.34 4.90 10.60
N ALA A 112 5.74 4.09 9.62
CA ALA A 112 7.06 4.19 9.01
C ALA A 112 7.30 5.54 8.32
N CYS A 113 6.28 6.10 7.65
CA CYS A 113 6.32 7.46 7.09
C CYS A 113 6.57 8.52 8.18
N ILE A 114 5.80 8.48 9.26
CA ILE A 114 5.91 9.44 10.36
C ILE A 114 7.27 9.32 11.05
N GLU A 115 7.71 8.10 11.34
CA GLU A 115 9.02 7.84 11.94
C GLU A 115 10.15 8.35 11.05
N ARG A 116 10.07 8.14 9.73
CA ARG A 116 11.06 8.66 8.79
C ARG A 116 11.13 10.17 8.82
N LEU A 117 9.98 10.86 8.88
CA LEU A 117 9.93 12.32 8.94
C LEU A 117 10.56 12.85 10.23
N TYR A 118 10.24 12.27 11.39
CA TYR A 118 10.84 12.68 12.66
C TYR A 118 12.35 12.43 12.76
N ASN A 119 12.85 11.41 12.06
CA ASN A 119 14.28 11.06 12.06
C ASN A 119 15.07 11.68 10.89
N SER A 120 14.45 12.57 10.09
CA SER A 120 15.09 13.23 8.96
C SER A 120 15.27 14.72 9.21
N ASN A 121 16.39 15.30 8.75
CA ASN A 121 16.69 16.73 8.89
C ASN A 121 17.26 17.30 7.59
N GLY A 122 17.17 18.63 7.42
CA GLY A 122 17.79 19.36 6.30
C GLY A 122 17.46 18.79 4.91
N ARG A 123 18.49 18.38 4.16
CA ARG A 123 18.33 17.83 2.80
C ARG A 123 17.54 16.52 2.79
N ASP A 124 17.74 15.65 3.77
CA ASP A 124 17.06 14.36 3.82
C ASP A 124 15.57 14.51 4.15
N LEU A 125 15.23 15.45 5.03
CA LEU A 125 13.83 15.81 5.28
C LEU A 125 13.15 16.33 4.01
N ARG A 126 13.82 17.19 3.23
CA ARG A 126 13.29 17.67 1.95
C ARG A 126 13.00 16.52 0.98
N ARG A 127 13.90 15.53 0.91
CA ARG A 127 13.71 14.34 0.07
C ARG A 127 12.55 13.49 0.57
N ALA A 128 12.48 13.24 1.88
CA ALA A 128 11.40 12.49 2.50
C ALA A 128 10.03 13.14 2.24
N LEU A 129 9.91 14.47 2.42
CA LEU A 129 8.68 15.21 2.13
C LEU A 129 8.28 15.14 0.65
N PHE A 130 9.25 15.19 -0.28
CA PHE A 130 8.97 15.03 -1.71
C PHE A 130 8.48 13.62 -2.05
N SER A 131 9.14 12.59 -1.51
CA SER A 131 8.72 11.19 -1.67
C SER A 131 7.35 10.93 -1.03
N LEU A 132 7.06 11.53 0.14
CA LEU A 132 5.78 11.39 0.82
C LEU A 132 4.61 11.84 -0.06
N LYS A 133 4.79 12.91 -0.83
CA LYS A 133 3.81 13.35 -1.82
C LYS A 133 3.54 12.26 -2.86
N GLN A 134 4.58 11.62 -3.39
CA GLN A 134 4.43 10.54 -4.39
C GLN A 134 3.74 9.32 -3.78
N ILE A 135 4.11 8.94 -2.56
CA ILE A 135 3.50 7.83 -1.82
C ILE A 135 1.99 8.02 -1.68
N PHE A 136 1.53 9.23 -1.30
CA PHE A 136 0.10 9.54 -1.21
C PHE A 136 -0.62 9.66 -2.56
N GLN A 137 0.10 9.98 -3.63
CA GLN A 137 -0.46 9.99 -4.98
C GLN A 137 -0.67 8.57 -5.51
N ASP A 138 0.25 7.66 -5.20
CA ASP A 138 0.20 6.26 -5.62
C ASP A 138 -0.83 5.46 -4.79
N ASP A 139 -1.06 5.85 -3.53
CA ASP A 139 -1.99 5.16 -2.62
C ASP A 139 -2.77 6.16 -1.77
N LYS A 140 -3.96 6.55 -2.25
CA LYS A 140 -4.81 7.57 -1.63
C LYS A 140 -5.31 7.18 -0.23
N ASP A 141 -5.43 5.88 0.07
CA ASP A 141 -5.98 5.40 1.34
C ASP A 141 -5.00 5.68 2.49
N LEU A 142 -3.70 5.81 2.19
CA LEU A 142 -2.70 6.26 3.16
C LEU A 142 -2.98 7.68 3.67
N VAL A 143 -3.64 8.54 2.90
CA VAL A 143 -3.90 9.92 3.34
C VAL A 143 -4.84 9.92 4.54
N HIS A 144 -5.89 9.11 4.50
CA HIS A 144 -6.83 9.01 5.61
C HIS A 144 -6.13 8.46 6.86
N GLU A 145 -5.42 7.34 6.71
CA GLU A 145 -4.67 6.70 7.80
C GLU A 145 -3.59 7.62 8.37
N PHE A 146 -2.91 8.39 7.54
CA PHE A 146 -1.91 9.37 7.97
C PHE A 146 -2.50 10.47 8.84
N VAL A 147 -3.71 10.94 8.51
CA VAL A 147 -4.40 11.93 9.34
C VAL A 147 -4.82 11.33 10.68
N MET A 148 -5.31 10.08 10.68
CA MET A 148 -5.70 9.37 11.91
C MET A 148 -4.50 9.11 12.84
N ALA A 149 -3.32 8.86 12.29
CA ALA A 149 -2.08 8.63 13.04
C ALA A 149 -1.34 9.92 13.48
N GLU A 150 -2.05 11.05 13.58
CA GLU A 150 -1.46 12.37 13.90
C GLU A 150 -0.36 12.85 12.92
N GLY A 151 -0.37 12.36 11.67
CA GLY A 151 0.63 12.72 10.68
C GLY A 151 0.65 14.23 10.35
N LEU A 152 -0.50 14.92 10.44
CA LEU A 152 -0.54 16.37 10.30
C LEU A 152 0.25 17.09 11.43
N THR A 153 0.18 16.57 12.66
CA THR A 153 0.99 17.08 13.79
C THR A 153 2.47 16.86 13.52
N CYS A 154 2.85 15.72 12.94
CA CYS A 154 4.21 15.48 12.46
C CYS A 154 4.65 16.54 11.45
N LEU A 155 3.86 16.79 10.40
CA LEU A 155 4.16 17.78 9.37
C LEU A 155 4.32 19.21 9.94
N ILE A 156 3.48 19.60 10.89
CA ILE A 156 3.58 20.92 11.54
C ILE A 156 4.88 21.04 12.33
N LYS A 157 5.25 20.02 13.11
CA LYS A 157 6.49 20.04 13.91
C LYS A 157 7.73 20.11 13.01
N VAL A 158 7.86 19.21 12.04
CA VAL A 158 9.02 19.19 11.15
C VAL A 158 9.08 20.43 10.24
N GLY A 159 7.93 21.03 9.93
CA GLY A 159 7.84 22.28 9.16
C GLY A 159 8.16 23.54 9.97
N ALA A 160 7.92 23.55 11.29
CA ALA A 160 8.32 24.63 12.18
C ALA A 160 9.83 24.64 12.44
N GLU A 161 10.45 23.46 12.43
CA GLU A 161 11.90 23.27 12.57
C GLU A 161 12.66 23.40 11.23
N ALA A 162 11.93 23.38 10.10
CA ALA A 162 12.51 23.62 8.79
C ALA A 162 12.82 25.11 8.59
N ASP A 163 14.08 25.39 8.24
CA ASP A 163 14.64 26.72 7.99
C ASP A 163 13.70 27.63 7.14
N GLN A 164 13.76 28.94 7.35
CA GLN A 164 12.86 29.95 6.75
C GLN A 164 12.83 29.94 5.20
N ASN A 165 13.87 29.36 4.57
CA ASN A 165 13.93 29.10 3.13
C ASN A 165 13.01 27.93 2.69
N TYR A 166 12.80 26.90 3.52
CA TYR A 166 11.97 25.73 3.21
C TYR A 166 10.47 26.03 3.32
N GLN A 167 10.06 26.86 4.28
CA GLN A 167 8.68 27.35 4.39
C GLN A 167 8.26 28.12 3.12
N ASN A 168 9.17 28.90 2.51
CA ASN A 168 8.89 29.62 1.26
C ASN A 168 8.78 28.71 0.02
N TYR A 169 9.52 27.60 -0.07
CA TYR A 169 9.37 26.61 -1.14
C TYR A 169 8.06 25.80 -1.01
N ILE A 170 7.67 25.48 0.23
CA ILE A 170 6.43 24.74 0.52
C ILE A 170 5.20 25.63 0.25
N LEU A 171 5.27 26.91 0.60
CA LEU A 171 4.14 27.84 0.45
C LEU A 171 3.98 28.43 -0.97
N ARG A 172 5.03 28.47 -1.80
CA ARG A 172 4.96 29.11 -3.14
C ARG A 172 4.86 28.16 -4.34
N GLY A 173 5.04 26.85 -4.20
CA GLY A 173 4.92 25.92 -5.34
C GLY A 173 5.92 26.15 -6.49
N GLU A 174 6.88 27.06 -6.35
CA GLU A 174 7.91 27.31 -7.36
C GLU A 174 9.10 26.39 -7.14
N VAL A 175 9.05 25.24 -7.79
CA VAL A 175 10.23 24.48 -8.19
C VAL A 175 10.96 25.31 -9.25
N SER A 176 11.76 26.29 -8.84
CA SER A 176 12.84 26.80 -9.69
C SER A 176 14.09 25.98 -9.41
N LEU A 177 14.38 25.06 -10.34
CA LEU A 177 15.66 24.35 -10.44
C LEU A 177 16.72 25.34 -10.94
N PRO A 178 17.93 25.36 -10.36
CA PRO A 178 19.03 26.13 -10.94
C PRO A 178 19.48 25.46 -12.25
N VAL A 179 19.69 26.30 -13.27
CA VAL A 179 20.52 25.97 -14.45
C VAL A 179 21.98 26.04 -14.02
#